data_AF-A0A2A5M5P7-F1
#
_entry.id   AF-A0A2A5M5P7-F1
#
_cell.length_a   1.000
_cell.length_b   1.000
_cell.length_c   1.000
_cell.angle_alpha   90.00
_cell.angle_beta   90.00
_cell.angle_gamma   90.00
#
_symmetry.space_group_name_H-M   'P 1'
#
loop_
_entity.id
_entity.type
_entity.pdbx_description
1 polymer ?
#
loop_
_entity_poly.entity_id
_entity_poly.type
_entity_poly.pdbx_seq_one_letter_code
_entity_poly.pdbx_strand_id
1 'polypeptide(L)'
;YVKEKIKHENSDKLSICQVDIGSETLQIVCGAANVDVGQFVAVATKGAIMPNGMEIKEAKLRGVDSCGMLCSSLELGFEKINEGIMLLDE
;
A
#
# COMPACT_ATOMS: atom_id res chain seq x y z
N TYR A 1 -9.22 1.79 2.18
CA TYR A 1 -9.94 0.50 2.32
C TYR A 1 -9.57 -0.41 1.16
N VAL A 2 -9.13 -1.65 1.42
CA VAL A 2 -8.74 -2.61 0.37
C VAL A 2 -9.99 -3.27 -0.22
N LYS A 3 -10.33 -2.92 -1.46
CA LYS A 3 -11.48 -3.47 -2.20
C LYS A 3 -11.19 -4.82 -2.83
N GLU A 4 -9.99 -4.98 -3.38
CA GLU A 4 -9.59 -6.19 -4.09
C GLU A 4 -8.10 -6.46 -3.87
N LYS A 5 -7.73 -7.73 -3.86
CA LYS A 5 -6.35 -8.20 -3.80
C LYS A 5 -6.19 -9.39 -4.74
N ILE A 6 -5.31 -9.25 -5.72
CA ILE A 6 -4.92 -10.34 -6.62
C ILE A 6 -3.42 -10.60 -6.51
N LYS A 7 -3.00 -11.85 -6.73
CA LYS A 7 -1.58 -12.19 -6.74
C LYS A 7 -0.92 -11.60 -7.98
N HIS A 8 0.29 -11.04 -7.81
CA HIS A 8 1.05 -10.53 -8.94
C HIS A 8 1.57 -11.69 -9.82
N GLU A 9 1.24 -11.69 -11.12
CA GLU A 9 1.61 -12.80 -12.03
C GLU A 9 3.13 -13.03 -12.10
N ASN A 10 3.90 -11.93 -12.14
CA ASN A 10 5.36 -11.98 -12.16
C ASN A 10 6.04 -12.02 -10.77
N SER A 11 5.33 -12.27 -9.66
CA SER A 11 5.96 -12.37 -8.33
C SER A 11 5.15 -13.14 -7.28
N ASP A 12 5.80 -14.07 -6.58
CA ASP A 12 5.17 -14.79 -5.47
C ASP A 12 4.95 -13.96 -4.19
N LYS A 13 5.63 -12.81 -4.08
CA LYS A 13 5.62 -11.98 -2.87
C LYS A 13 4.85 -10.68 -3.02
N LEU A 14 4.38 -10.35 -4.24
CA LEU A 14 3.65 -9.13 -4.49
C LEU A 14 2.18 -9.44 -4.73
N SER A 15 1.33 -8.54 -4.26
CA SER A 15 -0.09 -8.50 -4.55
C SER A 15 -0.43 -7.18 -5.22
N ILE A 16 -1.37 -7.21 -6.17
CA ILE A 16 -1.94 -6.01 -6.78
C ILE A 16 -3.24 -5.75 -6.03
N CYS A 17 -3.33 -4.60 -5.38
CA CYS A 17 -4.47 -4.23 -4.55
C CYS A 17 -5.23 -3.07 -5.20
N GLN A 18 -6.55 -3.15 -5.21
CA GLN A 18 -7.41 -1.99 -5.48
C GLN A 18 -7.82 -1.38 -4.16
N VAL A 19 -7.42 -0.12 -3.93
CA VAL A 19 -7.56 0.54 -2.63
C VAL A 19 -8.40 1.79 -2.78
N ASP A 20 -9.55 1.80 -2.11
CA ASP A 20 -10.42 2.96 -2.03
C ASP A 20 -9.88 3.96 -1.00
N ILE A 21 -9.59 5.18 -1.46
CA ILE A 21 -9.14 6.30 -0.61
C ILE A 21 -10.26 7.34 -0.38
N GLY A 22 -11.51 7.01 -0.71
CA GLY A 22 -12.69 7.86 -0.55
C GLY A 22 -12.96 8.76 -1.75
N SER A 23 -11.92 9.36 -2.34
CA SER A 23 -12.04 10.18 -3.56
C SER A 23 -11.99 9.35 -4.85
N GLU A 24 -11.17 8.30 -4.85
CA GLU A 24 -10.95 7.41 -5.99
C GLU A 24 -10.46 6.04 -5.51
N THR A 25 -10.39 5.08 -6.44
CA THR A 25 -9.78 3.77 -6.21
C THR A 25 -8.44 3.71 -6.91
N LEU A 26 -7.38 3.45 -6.15
CA LEU A 26 -6.01 3.38 -6.63
C LEU A 26 -5.54 1.92 -6.75
N GLN A 27 -4.84 1.60 -7.84
CA GLN A 27 -4.08 0.36 -7.95
C GLN A 27 -2.74 0.53 -7.24
N ILE A 28 -2.46 -0.32 -6.25
CA ILE A 28 -1.22 -0.29 -5.48
C ILE A 28 -0.63 -1.69 -5.43
N VAL A 29 0.62 -1.84 -5.84
CA VAL A 29 1.36 -3.09 -5.70
C VAL A 29 1.96 -3.15 -4.30
N CYS A 30 1.55 -4.12 -3.50
CA CYS A 30 1.99 -4.29 -2.12
C CYS A 30 2.72 -5.62 -1.93
N GLY A 31 3.85 -5.59 -1.21
CA GLY A 31 4.62 -6.79 -0.86
C GLY A 31 4.38 -7.30 0.57
N ALA A 32 3.54 -6.62 1.36
CA ALA A 32 3.30 -7.00 2.73
C ALA A 32 2.39 -8.25 2.81
N ALA A 33 2.80 -9.25 3.58
CA ALA A 33 2.07 -10.51 3.68
C ALA A 33 0.69 -10.36 4.36
N ASN A 34 0.52 -9.32 5.19
CA ASN A 34 -0.67 -9.08 5.97
C ASN A 34 -1.76 -8.25 5.25
N VAL A 35 -1.50 -7.79 4.02
CA VAL A 35 -2.54 -7.09 3.23
C VAL A 35 -3.65 -8.06 2.85
N ASP A 36 -4.90 -7.67 3.02
CA ASP A 36 -6.06 -8.45 2.63
C ASP A 36 -7.28 -7.59 2.31
N VAL A 37 -8.25 -8.17 1.59
CA VAL A 37 -9.51 -7.51 1.25
C VAL A 37 -10.30 -7.19 2.52
N GLY A 38 -10.94 -6.02 2.56
CA GLY A 38 -11.76 -5.61 3.70
C GLY A 38 -11.02 -4.80 4.77
N GLN A 39 -9.72 -4.54 4.58
CA GLN A 39 -8.91 -3.84 5.56
C GLN A 39 -8.91 -2.32 5.34
N PHE A 40 -9.02 -1.55 6.43
CA PHE A 40 -8.61 -0.15 6.46
C PHE A 40 -7.10 -0.09 6.66
N VAL A 41 -6.42 0.68 5.81
CA VAL A 41 -4.96 0.68 5.69
C VAL A 41 -4.46 2.10 5.48
N ALA A 42 -3.25 2.39 5.96
CA ALA A 42 -2.60 3.66 5.69
C ALA A 42 -2.03 3.69 4.25
N VAL A 43 -2.41 4.71 3.48
CA VAL A 43 -2.00 4.89 2.09
C VAL A 43 -1.24 6.19 1.93
N ALA A 44 -0.03 6.13 1.40
CA ALA A 44 0.68 7.30 0.91
C ALA A 44 0.39 7.46 -0.59
N THR A 45 -0.28 8.55 -0.95
CA THR A 45 -0.67 8.87 -2.34
C THR A 45 0.47 9.57 -3.09
N LYS A 46 0.36 9.66 -4.41
CA LYS A 46 1.28 10.44 -5.25
C LYS A 46 1.47 11.86 -4.69
N GLY A 47 2.72 12.28 -4.58
CA GLY A 47 3.12 13.58 -4.03
C GLY A 47 3.24 13.61 -2.50
N ALA A 48 2.89 12.53 -1.78
CA ALA A 48 3.14 12.44 -0.35
C ALA A 48 4.64 12.43 -0.07
N ILE A 49 5.07 13.16 0.96
CA ILE A 49 6.47 13.15 1.44
C ILE A 49 6.52 12.31 2.71
N MET A 50 7.23 11.19 2.64
CA MET A 50 7.45 10.27 3.75
C MET A 50 8.40 10.88 4.80
N PRO A 51 8.35 10.43 6.07
CA PRO A 51 9.22 10.92 7.14
C PRO A 51 10.72 10.82 6.86
N ASN A 52 11.15 9.87 6.02
CA ASN A 52 12.53 9.72 5.59
C ASN A 52 12.93 10.67 4.42
N GLY A 53 12.03 11.57 4.00
CA GLY A 53 12.21 12.49 2.89
C GLY A 53 11.90 11.90 1.51
N MET A 54 11.42 10.66 1.43
CA MET A 54 11.03 10.04 0.16
C MET A 54 9.71 10.61 -0.34
N GLU A 55 9.69 11.13 -1.57
CA GLU A 55 8.47 11.54 -2.25
C GLU A 55 7.84 10.34 -2.98
N ILE A 56 6.55 10.09 -2.73
CA ILE A 56 5.79 9.04 -3.40
C ILE A 56 5.47 9.46 -4.83
N LYS A 57 5.90 8.63 -5.78
CA LYS A 57 5.67 8.80 -7.21
C LYS A 57 4.97 7.58 -7.76
N GLU A 58 4.31 7.76 -8.91
CA GLU A 58 3.85 6.62 -9.70
C GLU A 58 5.07 5.77 -10.10
N ALA A 59 4.96 4.48 -9.86
CA ALA A 59 6.01 3.52 -10.17
C ALA A 59 5.41 2.31 -10.87
N LYS A 60 6.21 1.70 -11.76
CA LYS A 60 5.84 0.42 -12.39
C LYS A 60 6.66 -0.70 -11.74
N LEU A 61 5.99 -1.55 -10.97
CA LEU A 61 6.60 -2.71 -10.32
C LEU A 61 6.35 -3.94 -11.19
N ARG A 62 7.42 -4.53 -11.75
CA ARG A 62 7.36 -5.76 -12.55
C ARG A 62 6.28 -5.75 -13.67
N GLY A 63 6.12 -4.59 -14.30
CA GLY A 63 5.17 -4.39 -15.41
C GLY A 63 3.82 -3.80 -15.00
N VAL A 64 3.48 -3.80 -13.71
CA VAL A 64 2.20 -3.33 -13.18
C VAL A 64 2.36 -1.95 -12.55
N ASP A 65 1.45 -1.04 -12.88
CA ASP A 65 1.44 0.32 -12.32
C ASP A 65 1.02 0.31 -10.84
N SER A 66 1.71 1.11 -10.03
CA SER A 66 1.44 1.34 -8.61
C SER A 66 1.33 2.84 -8.37
N CYS A 67 0.12 3.30 -8.05
CA CYS A 67 -0.25 4.71 -7.90
C CYS A 67 -0.18 5.19 -6.44
N GLY A 68 0.68 4.57 -5.64
CA GLY A 68 0.84 4.87 -4.22
C GLY A 68 1.60 3.76 -3.50
N MET A 69 1.58 3.83 -2.18
CA MET A 69 2.23 2.85 -1.30
C MET A 69 1.33 2.58 -0.08
N LEU A 70 1.17 1.30 0.26
CA LEU A 70 0.60 0.92 1.56
C LEU A 70 1.72 0.97 2.59
N CYS A 71 1.49 1.70 3.68
CA CYS A 71 2.55 2.02 4.64
C CYS A 71 2.43 1.16 5.90
N SER A 72 3.57 0.75 6.43
CA SER A 72 3.75 0.27 7.79
C SER A 72 3.81 1.43 8.80
N SER A 73 3.60 1.11 10.08
CA SER A 73 3.73 2.08 11.17
C SER A 73 5.14 2.69 11.23
N LEU A 74 6.17 1.88 11.01
CA LEU A 74 7.58 2.33 10.98
C LEU A 74 7.87 3.29 9.83
N GLU A 75 7.33 3.04 8.64
CA GLU A 75 7.51 3.94 7.49
C GLU A 75 6.87 5.31 7.73
N LEU A 76 5.81 5.36 8.52
CA LEU A 76 5.15 6.59 8.95
C LEU A 76 5.81 7.25 10.17
N GLY A 77 6.88 6.66 10.71
CA GLY A 77 7.62 7.20 11.85
C GLY A 77 6.98 6.91 13.21
N PHE A 78 6.01 6.00 13.27
CA PHE A 78 5.43 5.49 14.51
C PHE A 78 6.23 4.30 15.04
N GLU A 79 5.96 3.93 16.29
CA GLU A 79 6.45 2.66 16.84
C GLU A 79 5.88 1.46 16.08
N LYS A 80 6.57 0.33 16.12
CA LYS A 80 6.15 -0.88 15.42
C LYS A 80 4.88 -1.45 16.05
N ILE A 81 3.77 -1.36 15.33
CA ILE A 81 2.46 -1.88 15.76
C ILE A 81 2.26 -3.35 15.33
N ASN A 82 2.72 -3.71 14.12
CA ASN A 82 2.57 -5.05 13.56
C ASN A 82 3.65 -5.36 12.51
N GLU A 83 3.72 -6.61 12.07
CA GLU A 83 4.49 -6.99 10.88
C GLU A 83 3.74 -6.53 9.62
N GLY A 84 4.42 -5.80 8.72
CA GLY A 84 3.86 -5.36 7.44
C GLY A 84 3.09 -4.03 7.50
N ILE A 85 2.03 -3.91 6.69
CA ILE A 85 1.27 -2.64 6.55
C ILE A 85 0.47 -2.32 7.81
N MET A 86 0.28 -1.04 8.11
CA MET A 86 -0.50 -0.57 9.23
C MET A 86 -1.98 -0.77 8.95
N LEU A 87 -2.62 -1.59 9.78
CA LEU A 87 -4.07 -1.77 9.80
C LEU A 87 -4.69 -0.66 10.67
N LEU A 88 -5.80 -0.11 10.20
CA LEU A 88 -6.55 0.94 10.90
C LEU A 88 -7.89 0.36 11.36
N ASP A 89 -8.43 0.96 12.42
CA ASP A 89 -9.82 0.75 12.83
C ASP A 89 -10.78 1.35 11.78
N GLU A 90 -12.05 0.95 11.82
CA GLU A 90 -13.12 1.44 10.92
C GLU A 90 -13.48 2.92 11.13
#